data_AF-A0A948YAY9-F1
#
_entry.id   AF-A0A948YAY9-F1
#
_cell.length_a   1.000
_cell.length_b   1.000
_cell.length_c   1.000
_cell.angle_alpha   90.00
_cell.angle_beta   90.00
_cell.angle_gamma   90.00
#
_symmetry.space_group_name_H-M   'P 1'
#
loop_
_entity.id
_entity.type
_entity.pdbx_description
1 polymer ?
#
loop_
_entity_poly.entity_id
_entity_poly.type
_entity_poly.pdbx_seq_one_letter_code
_entity_poly.pdbx_strand_id
1 'polypeptide(L)'
;MKYKEKNKKRLFLDVTLFFIFGLLSLIYFVANYFTGHGIDETVIDALNLGLKSAGFEEYFLLMLGALFSFILLFIIAFFYYRHLHAVVLAKPKKIKAFLHNGFFLLAFLMHPALGDFYKIYQTSSMEQSDDFYEYYKAPKTSDLRLNTAKHRKNIVYIYAESFERTYFDTDIFPDLTPNLSALIKSGNAIEFTNINQTTGSNYTIAGLTSTQCGIPLFTTSGGDSMEGMDTFYQEAICLGDVLKKENYYLSFLQGSSI
;
A
#
# COMPACT_ATOMS: atom_id res chain seq x y z
N MET A 1 9.61 -52.35 28.66
CA MET A 1 9.78 -51.42 27.52
C MET A 1 10.18 -50.04 28.05
N LYS A 2 11.40 -49.56 27.78
CA LYS A 2 11.79 -48.18 28.13
C LYS A 2 11.02 -47.22 27.21
N TYR A 3 10.00 -46.55 27.74
CA TYR A 3 9.45 -45.35 27.10
C TYR A 3 10.59 -44.33 27.02
N LYS A 4 11.12 -44.09 25.82
CA LYS A 4 12.13 -43.05 25.60
C LYS A 4 11.51 -41.68 25.87
N GLU A 5 12.25 -40.84 26.57
CA GLU A 5 11.85 -39.47 26.92
C GLU A 5 11.40 -38.67 25.70
N LYS A 6 10.33 -37.89 25.88
CA LYS A 6 9.83 -36.94 24.89
C LYS A 6 10.90 -35.88 24.60
N ASN A 7 11.12 -35.58 23.32
CA ASN A 7 11.96 -34.45 22.92
C ASN A 7 11.20 -33.13 23.13
N LYS A 8 11.21 -32.62 24.37
CA LYS A 8 10.54 -31.37 24.76
C LYS A 8 10.92 -30.17 23.88
N LYS A 9 12.16 -30.14 23.36
CA LYS A 9 12.63 -29.07 22.46
C LYS A 9 11.89 -29.07 21.13
N ARG A 10 11.66 -30.26 20.53
CA ARG A 10 10.91 -30.37 19.28
C ARG A 10 9.45 -29.99 19.46
N LEU A 11 8.83 -30.44 20.55
CA LEU A 11 7.46 -30.06 20.89
C LEU A 11 7.29 -28.54 21.00
N PHE A 12 8.21 -27.90 21.73
CA PHE A 12 8.20 -26.46 21.87
C PHE A 12 8.34 -25.76 20.51
N LEU A 13 9.30 -26.20 19.69
CA LEU A 13 9.52 -25.66 18.33
C LEU A 13 8.25 -25.76 17.47
N ASP A 14 7.59 -26.92 17.41
CA ASP A 14 6.40 -27.13 16.58
C ASP A 14 5.25 -26.20 17.00
N VAL A 15 5.06 -26.01 18.31
CA VAL A 15 4.04 -25.08 18.85
C VAL A 15 4.41 -23.63 18.58
N THR A 16 5.68 -23.25 18.76
CA THR A 16 6.16 -21.89 18.45
C THR A 16 5.97 -21.57 16.98
N LEU A 17 6.32 -22.48 16.08
CA LEU A 17 6.15 -22.27 14.65
C LEU A 17 4.68 -22.19 14.25
N PHE A 18 3.80 -23.02 14.83
CA PHE A 18 2.36 -22.92 14.64
C PHE A 18 1.83 -21.54 15.06
N PHE A 19 2.27 -21.04 16.22
CA PHE A 19 1.90 -19.71 16.69
C PHE A 19 2.40 -18.61 15.76
N ILE A 20 3.66 -18.69 15.30
CA ILE A 20 4.24 -17.73 14.34
C ILE A 20 3.45 -17.74 13.03
N PHE A 21 3.10 -18.92 12.49
CA PHE A 21 2.31 -19.03 11.28
C PHE A 21 0.94 -18.36 11.45
N GLY A 22 0.22 -18.67 12.54
CA GLY A 22 -1.07 -18.05 12.82
C GLY A 22 -1.00 -16.54 13.04
N LEU A 23 0.07 -16.06 13.70
CA LEU A 23 0.30 -14.64 13.89
C LEU A 23 0.57 -13.94 12.55
N LEU A 24 1.39 -14.55 11.69
CA LEU A 24 1.67 -14.03 10.35
C LEU A 24 0.40 -13.98 9.50
N SER A 25 -0.46 -15.00 9.56
CA SER A 25 -1.76 -15.00 8.88
C SER A 25 -2.70 -13.92 9.42
N LEU A 26 -2.70 -13.67 10.73
CA LEU A 26 -3.49 -12.60 11.34
C LEU A 26 -3.00 -11.22 10.88
N ILE A 27 -1.69 -10.99 10.89
CA ILE A 27 -1.09 -9.74 10.40
C ILE A 27 -1.43 -9.53 8.92
N TYR A 28 -1.25 -10.57 8.09
CA TYR A 28 -1.59 -10.52 6.68
C TYR A 28 -3.07 -10.20 6.47
N PHE A 29 -3.97 -10.82 7.22
CA PHE A 29 -5.40 -10.56 7.11
C PHE A 29 -5.76 -9.11 7.45
N VAL A 30 -5.22 -8.60 8.57
CA VAL A 30 -5.44 -7.20 8.97
C VAL A 30 -4.87 -6.24 7.93
N ALA A 31 -3.64 -6.48 7.47
CA ALA A 31 -3.01 -5.67 6.42
C ALA A 31 -3.82 -5.69 5.13
N ASN A 32 -4.23 -6.87 4.66
CA ASN A 32 -5.07 -7.02 3.46
C ASN A 32 -6.45 -6.37 3.61
N TYR A 33 -7.02 -6.33 4.82
CA TYR A 33 -8.26 -5.61 5.07
C TYR A 33 -8.10 -4.11 4.82
N PHE A 34 -6.96 -3.54 5.22
CA PHE A 34 -6.66 -2.12 5.03
C PHE A 34 -6.24 -1.79 3.59
N THR A 35 -5.35 -2.57 2.99
CA THR A 35 -4.70 -2.21 1.72
C THR A 35 -5.31 -2.89 0.50
N GLY A 36 -6.07 -3.97 0.69
CA GLY A 36 -6.53 -4.83 -0.41
C GLY A 36 -5.42 -5.65 -1.09
N HIS A 37 -4.16 -5.48 -0.67
CA HIS A 37 -2.98 -6.03 -1.35
C HIS A 37 -2.06 -6.85 -0.43
N GLY A 38 -2.49 -7.14 0.79
CA GLY A 38 -1.67 -7.87 1.76
C GLY A 38 -0.73 -6.94 2.53
N ILE A 39 0.50 -7.40 2.78
CA ILE A 39 1.53 -6.63 3.47
C ILE A 39 2.42 -5.97 2.42
N ASP A 40 2.06 -4.78 1.95
CA ASP A 40 2.79 -4.05 0.90
C ASP A 40 3.47 -2.78 1.45
N GLU A 41 4.09 -2.00 0.56
CA GLU A 41 4.76 -0.72 0.87
C GLU A 41 3.83 0.28 1.55
N THR A 42 2.54 0.28 1.19
CA THR A 42 1.48 1.07 1.83
C THR A 42 1.45 0.87 3.34
N VAL A 43 1.54 -0.38 3.82
CA VAL A 43 1.53 -0.69 5.25
C VAL A 43 2.76 -0.08 5.95
N ILE A 44 3.92 -0.14 5.30
CA ILE A 44 5.18 0.38 5.84
C ILE A 44 5.13 1.91 5.90
N ASP A 45 4.67 2.55 4.83
CA ASP A 45 4.57 4.00 4.75
C ASP A 45 3.54 4.55 5.74
N ALA A 46 2.41 3.88 5.93
CA ALA A 46 1.42 4.24 6.94
C ALA A 46 2.00 4.17 8.37
N LEU A 47 2.83 3.17 8.67
CA LEU A 47 3.52 3.05 9.95
C LEU A 47 4.58 4.15 10.14
N ASN A 48 5.27 4.55 9.07
CA ASN A 48 6.32 5.58 9.10
C ASN A 48 5.76 7.00 9.19
N LEU A 49 4.70 7.32 8.43
CA LEU A 49 4.00 8.61 8.45
C LEU A 49 3.28 8.86 9.78
N GLY A 50 3.02 7.79 10.52
CA GLY A 50 2.40 7.83 11.83
C GLY A 50 0.87 7.78 11.74
N LEU A 51 0.26 7.09 12.71
CA LEU A 51 -1.17 6.81 12.73
C LEU A 51 -1.98 7.84 13.53
N LYS A 52 -1.43 9.02 13.83
CA LYS A 52 -2.07 9.99 14.73
C LYS A 52 -3.44 10.48 14.24
N SER A 53 -3.62 10.55 12.93
CA SER A 53 -4.87 10.94 12.29
C SER A 53 -5.57 9.76 11.60
N ALA A 54 -5.13 8.53 11.87
CA ALA A 54 -5.83 7.35 11.40
C ALA A 54 -7.19 7.30 12.09
N GLY A 55 -8.27 7.23 11.32
CA GLY A 55 -9.66 7.17 11.79
C GLY A 55 -9.98 5.87 12.52
N PHE A 56 -9.32 5.60 13.65
CA PHE A 56 -9.40 4.33 14.39
C PHE A 56 -10.80 3.99 14.87
N GLU A 57 -11.69 4.98 15.00
CA GLU A 57 -13.06 4.77 15.48
C GLU A 57 -13.84 3.80 14.58
N GLU A 58 -13.66 3.89 13.27
CA GLU A 58 -14.34 2.99 12.33
C GLU A 58 -13.78 1.56 12.35
N TYR A 59 -12.51 1.40 12.71
CA TYR A 59 -11.83 0.11 12.77
C TYR A 59 -11.92 -0.55 14.15
N PHE A 60 -12.74 -0.03 15.06
CA PHE A 60 -12.85 -0.56 16.41
C PHE A 60 -13.22 -2.05 16.47
N LEU A 61 -14.17 -2.47 15.62
CA LEU A 61 -14.58 -3.88 15.52
C LEU A 61 -13.45 -4.75 14.97
N LEU A 62 -12.68 -4.26 13.99
CA LEU A 62 -11.53 -4.97 13.45
C LEU A 62 -10.44 -5.13 14.52
N MET A 63 -10.13 -4.08 15.28
CA MET A 63 -9.16 -4.13 16.37
C MET A 63 -9.57 -5.13 17.45
N LEU A 64 -10.85 -5.12 17.86
CA LEU A 64 -11.37 -6.11 18.81
C LEU A 64 -11.32 -7.53 18.25
N GLY A 65 -11.69 -7.71 16.98
CA GLY A 65 -11.64 -9.00 16.29
C GLY A 65 -10.21 -9.54 16.17
N ALA A 66 -9.25 -8.67 15.86
CA ALA A 66 -7.83 -9.02 15.79
C ALA A 66 -7.28 -9.39 17.16
N LEU A 67 -7.60 -8.61 18.20
CA LEU A 67 -7.21 -8.91 19.58
C LEU A 67 -7.81 -10.24 20.07
N PHE A 68 -9.10 -10.46 19.81
CA PHE A 68 -9.77 -11.72 20.14
C PHE A 68 -9.12 -12.90 19.41
N SER A 69 -8.84 -12.75 18.11
CA SER A 69 -8.17 -13.78 17.31
C SER A 69 -6.76 -14.08 17.81
N PHE A 70 -6.02 -13.07 18.24
CA PHE A 70 -4.70 -13.24 18.85
C PHE A 70 -4.77 -14.02 20.17
N ILE A 71 -5.70 -13.67 21.05
CA ILE A 71 -5.93 -14.39 22.31
C ILE A 71 -6.37 -15.83 22.05
N LEU A 72 -7.28 -16.04 21.10
CA LEU A 72 -7.75 -17.35 20.70
C LEU A 72 -6.61 -18.21 20.13
N LEU A 73 -5.74 -17.63 19.30
CA LEU A 73 -4.56 -18.32 18.79
C LEU A 73 -3.62 -18.76 19.93
N PHE A 74 -3.41 -17.92 20.93
CA PHE A 74 -2.62 -18.27 22.11
C PHE A 74 -3.24 -19.42 22.90
N ILE A 75 -4.57 -19.38 23.10
CA ILE A 75 -5.32 -20.45 23.78
C ILE A 75 -5.21 -21.77 23.00
N ILE A 76 -5.40 -21.73 21.68
CA ILE A 76 -5.28 -22.90 20.80
C ILE A 76 -3.85 -23.45 20.86
N ALA A 77 -2.82 -22.60 20.78
CA ALA A 77 -1.43 -23.02 20.90
C ALA A 77 -1.13 -23.68 22.26
N PHE A 78 -1.69 -23.15 23.35
CA PHE A 78 -1.58 -23.74 24.69
C PHE A 78 -2.25 -25.11 24.78
N PHE A 79 -3.50 -25.25 24.29
CA PHE A 79 -4.19 -26.54 24.27
C PHE A 79 -3.52 -27.54 23.33
N TYR A 80 -2.98 -27.08 22.19
CA TYR A 80 -2.20 -27.88 21.27
C TYR A 80 -0.92 -28.41 21.93
N TYR A 81 -0.17 -27.54 22.65
CA TYR A 81 0.96 -27.95 23.47
C TYR A 81 0.56 -29.00 24.52
N ARG A 82 -0.53 -28.76 25.27
CA ARG A 82 -1.03 -29.69 26.29
C ARG A 82 -1.44 -31.03 25.67
N HIS A 83 -2.13 -31.02 24.53
CA HIS A 83 -2.55 -32.23 23.82
C HIS A 83 -1.34 -33.05 23.38
N LEU A 84 -0.38 -32.44 22.69
CA LEU A 84 0.85 -33.12 22.27
C LEU A 84 1.70 -33.59 23.48
N HIS A 85 1.64 -32.85 24.59
CA HIS A 85 2.27 -33.25 25.85
C HIS A 85 1.51 -34.40 26.55
N ALA A 86 0.22 -34.58 26.33
CA ALA A 86 -0.56 -35.71 26.85
C ALA A 86 -0.40 -36.97 25.98
N VAL A 87 -0.31 -36.82 24.65
CA VAL A 87 -0.16 -37.95 23.72
C VAL A 87 1.19 -38.64 23.92
N VAL A 88 1.19 -39.93 24.20
CA VAL A 88 2.42 -40.74 24.20
C VAL A 88 2.86 -40.92 22.75
N LEU A 89 3.82 -40.10 22.31
CA LEU A 89 4.41 -40.19 20.98
C LEU A 89 5.08 -41.57 20.82
N ALA A 90 4.37 -42.53 20.25
CA ALA A 90 4.99 -43.69 19.62
C ALA A 90 6.01 -43.15 18.60
N LYS A 91 7.20 -43.76 18.50
CA LYS A 91 8.24 -43.30 17.55
C LYS A 91 7.58 -43.00 16.21
N PRO A 92 7.57 -41.74 15.73
CA PRO A 92 7.07 -41.49 14.39
C PRO A 92 7.95 -42.32 13.46
N LYS A 93 7.33 -43.20 12.66
CA LYS A 93 8.04 -43.83 11.55
C LYS A 93 8.72 -42.68 10.80
N LYS A 94 10.03 -42.78 10.50
CA LYS A 94 10.83 -41.66 9.95
C LYS A 94 10.10 -40.91 8.82
N ILE A 95 9.34 -41.64 8.01
CA ILE A 95 8.45 -41.15 6.94
C ILE A 95 7.39 -40.15 7.45
N LYS A 96 6.68 -40.43 8.55
CA LYS A 96 5.66 -39.51 9.11
C LYS A 96 6.28 -38.20 9.59
N ALA A 97 7.45 -38.27 10.23
CA ALA A 97 8.17 -37.08 10.66
C ALA A 97 8.69 -36.26 9.45
N PHE A 98 9.15 -36.94 8.41
CA PHE A 98 9.57 -36.31 7.15
C PHE A 98 8.40 -35.61 6.46
N LEU A 99 7.26 -36.29 6.31
CA LEU A 99 6.05 -35.71 5.71
C LEU A 99 5.53 -34.52 6.52
N HIS A 100 5.46 -34.63 7.84
CA HIS A 100 5.02 -33.52 8.69
C HIS A 100 5.91 -32.28 8.50
N ASN A 101 7.24 -32.45 8.56
CA ASN A 101 8.17 -31.35 8.33
C ASN A 101 8.05 -30.80 6.90
N GLY A 102 7.86 -31.66 5.90
CA GLY A 102 7.67 -31.27 4.51
C GLY A 102 6.41 -30.43 4.29
N PHE A 103 5.25 -30.88 4.79
CA PHE A 103 4.01 -30.11 4.71
C PHE A 103 4.07 -28.81 5.50
N PHE A 104 4.76 -28.81 6.64
CA PHE A 104 4.91 -27.61 7.45
C PHE A 104 5.78 -26.55 6.75
N LEU A 105 6.90 -26.95 6.15
CA LEU A 105 7.71 -26.06 5.31
C LEU A 105 6.92 -25.57 4.09
N LEU A 106 6.18 -26.46 3.44
CA LEU A 106 5.35 -26.11 2.30
C LEU A 106 4.28 -25.07 2.68
N ALA A 107 3.68 -25.17 3.86
CA ALA A 107 2.70 -24.19 4.35
C ALA A 107 3.30 -22.79 4.48
N PHE A 108 4.52 -22.68 5.02
CA PHE A 108 5.23 -21.39 5.09
C PHE A 108 5.60 -20.87 3.70
N LEU A 109 6.07 -21.73 2.80
CA LEU A 109 6.44 -21.35 1.43
C LEU A 109 5.23 -20.91 0.59
N MET A 110 4.05 -21.46 0.87
CA MET A 110 2.79 -21.09 0.21
C MET A 110 2.06 -19.94 0.90
N HIS A 111 2.57 -19.41 2.03
CA HIS A 111 1.92 -18.31 2.72
C HIS A 111 2.06 -17.01 1.89
N PRO A 112 0.98 -16.25 1.62
CA PRO A 112 1.03 -15.08 0.75
C PRO A 112 1.97 -13.98 1.24
N ALA A 113 2.06 -13.79 2.57
CA ALA A 113 3.03 -12.86 3.17
C ALA A 113 4.49 -13.10 2.75
N LEU A 114 4.88 -14.32 2.37
CA LEU A 114 6.24 -14.57 1.88
C LEU A 114 6.47 -13.91 0.52
N GLY A 115 5.48 -13.94 -0.36
CA GLY A 115 5.52 -13.26 -1.65
C GLY A 115 5.53 -11.74 -1.49
N ASP A 116 4.77 -11.23 -0.52
CA ASP A 116 4.75 -9.82 -0.16
C ASP A 116 6.09 -9.32 0.36
N PHE A 117 6.71 -10.04 1.31
CA PHE A 117 8.05 -9.70 1.79
C PHE A 117 9.10 -9.76 0.68
N TYR A 118 8.96 -10.71 -0.26
CA TYR A 118 9.84 -10.77 -1.41
C TYR A 118 9.69 -9.53 -2.32
N LYS A 119 8.45 -9.08 -2.58
CA LYS A 119 8.20 -7.85 -3.33
C LYS A 119 8.75 -6.63 -2.63
N ILE A 120 8.48 -6.47 -1.33
CA ILE A 120 9.01 -5.35 -0.53
C ILE A 120 10.54 -5.36 -0.56
N TYR A 121 11.17 -6.51 -0.38
CA TYR A 121 12.62 -6.63 -0.45
C TYR A 121 13.14 -6.21 -1.83
N GLN A 122 12.49 -6.69 -2.90
CA GLN A 122 12.83 -6.31 -4.27
C GLN A 122 12.73 -4.80 -4.45
N THR A 123 11.60 -4.18 -4.15
CA THR A 123 11.39 -2.72 -4.27
C THR A 123 12.37 -1.92 -3.42
N SER A 124 12.64 -2.35 -2.17
CA SER A 124 13.59 -1.68 -1.27
C SER A 124 15.04 -1.82 -1.71
N SER A 125 15.35 -2.89 -2.46
CA SER A 125 16.68 -3.16 -3.02
C SER A 125 16.87 -2.57 -4.42
N MET A 126 15.80 -2.07 -5.06
CA MET A 126 15.93 -1.31 -6.29
C MET A 126 16.61 0.01 -5.92
N GLU A 127 17.86 0.16 -6.33
CA GLU A 127 18.51 1.46 -6.27
C GLU A 127 17.67 2.45 -7.07
N GLN A 128 17.47 3.64 -6.49
CA GLN A 128 16.91 4.76 -7.21
C GLN A 128 17.71 4.90 -8.51
N SER A 129 17.01 4.90 -9.65
CA SER A 129 17.65 4.95 -10.96
C SER A 129 18.75 6.02 -10.96
N ASP A 130 19.95 5.65 -11.42
CA ASP A 130 21.13 6.53 -11.42
C ASP A 130 20.86 7.86 -12.15
N ASP A 131 19.89 7.86 -13.06
CA ASP A 131 19.45 9.01 -13.85
C ASP A 131 18.46 9.94 -13.12
N PHE A 132 18.00 9.60 -11.91
CA PHE A 132 17.04 10.43 -11.20
C PHE A 132 17.57 11.85 -11.02
N TYR A 133 18.83 12.00 -10.60
CA TYR A 133 19.48 13.31 -10.45
C TYR A 133 19.90 13.95 -11.79
N GLU A 134 19.92 13.19 -12.89
CA GLU A 134 20.11 13.74 -14.23
C GLU A 134 18.88 14.53 -14.67
N TYR A 135 17.69 13.97 -14.44
CA TYR A 135 16.40 14.54 -14.85
C TYR A 135 15.75 15.43 -13.78
N TYR A 136 15.94 15.13 -12.49
CA TYR A 136 15.42 15.95 -11.41
C TYR A 136 16.20 17.26 -11.28
N LYS A 137 15.62 18.34 -11.79
CA LYS A 137 16.15 19.70 -11.66
C LYS A 137 15.45 20.38 -10.48
N ALA A 138 16.03 20.30 -9.29
CA ALA A 138 15.56 21.09 -8.15
C ALA A 138 15.57 22.58 -8.55
N PRO A 139 14.44 23.31 -8.43
CA PRO A 139 14.41 24.72 -8.78
C PRO A 139 15.37 25.48 -7.87
N LYS A 140 16.27 26.29 -8.45
CA LYS A 140 17.19 27.08 -7.65
C LYS A 140 16.40 28.20 -6.97
N THR A 141 16.79 28.57 -5.76
CA THR A 141 16.15 29.68 -5.03
C THR A 141 16.21 31.01 -5.80
N SER A 142 17.16 31.17 -6.72
CA SER A 142 17.23 32.28 -7.67
C SER A 142 16.12 32.26 -8.73
N ASP A 143 15.67 31.08 -9.16
CA ASP A 143 14.60 30.92 -10.15
C ASP A 143 13.24 31.22 -9.53
N LEU A 144 13.10 30.93 -8.23
CA LEU A 144 11.93 31.30 -7.41
C LEU A 144 11.85 32.82 -7.17
N ARG A 145 12.94 33.58 -7.37
CA ARG A 145 12.98 35.05 -7.24
C ARG A 145 12.54 35.79 -8.51
N LEU A 146 12.20 35.09 -9.60
CA LEU A 146 11.56 35.69 -10.79
C LEU A 146 10.11 36.13 -10.54
N ASN A 147 9.65 36.01 -9.28
CA ASN A 147 8.39 36.48 -8.71
C ASN A 147 8.27 38.03 -8.68
N THR A 148 8.59 38.70 -9.80
CA THR A 148 8.05 40.03 -10.08
C THR A 148 6.61 39.84 -10.55
N ALA A 149 5.69 40.69 -10.08
CA ALA A 149 4.26 40.62 -10.38
C ALA A 149 3.92 40.56 -11.89
N LYS A 150 4.90 40.87 -12.76
CA LYS A 150 4.78 40.91 -14.22
C LYS A 150 4.75 39.55 -14.92
N HIS A 151 5.07 38.45 -14.22
CA HIS A 151 5.18 37.11 -14.82
C HIS A 151 4.38 36.00 -14.14
N ARG A 152 3.45 36.35 -13.25
CA ARG A 152 2.55 35.38 -12.60
C ARG A 152 1.54 34.85 -13.63
N LYS A 153 1.63 33.56 -13.94
CA LYS A 153 0.64 32.87 -14.79
C LYS A 153 -0.46 32.29 -13.92
N ASN A 154 -1.67 32.23 -14.48
CA ASN A 154 -2.75 31.40 -13.94
C ASN A 154 -2.44 29.92 -14.24
N ILE A 155 -2.83 29.05 -13.31
CA ILE A 155 -2.68 27.60 -13.45
C ILE A 155 -4.09 27.02 -13.49
N VAL A 156 -4.37 26.21 -14.52
CA VAL A 156 -5.65 25.51 -14.66
C VAL A 156 -5.33 24.02 -14.76
N TYR A 157 -5.79 23.25 -13.76
CA TYR A 157 -5.75 21.81 -13.79
C TYR A 157 -7.07 21.27 -14.33
N ILE A 158 -6.98 20.38 -15.32
CA ILE A 158 -8.13 19.67 -15.87
C ILE A 158 -7.89 18.19 -15.58
N TYR A 159 -8.66 17.64 -14.66
CA TYR A 159 -8.66 16.22 -14.36
C TYR A 159 -9.67 15.53 -15.27
N ALA A 160 -9.18 14.67 -16.17
CA ALA A 160 -10.01 13.86 -17.03
C ALA A 160 -10.21 12.49 -16.37
N GLU A 161 -11.38 12.30 -15.77
CA GLU A 161 -11.72 11.09 -15.01
C GLU A 161 -11.59 9.83 -15.88
N SER A 162 -10.90 8.81 -15.37
CA SER A 162 -10.67 7.53 -16.06
C SER A 162 -10.08 7.65 -17.48
N PHE A 163 -9.43 8.77 -17.81
CA PHE A 163 -8.89 9.01 -19.13
C PHE A 163 -7.50 8.40 -19.28
N GLU A 164 -7.30 7.63 -20.35
CA GLU A 164 -6.06 6.90 -20.62
C GLU A 164 -5.53 7.16 -22.05
N ARG A 165 -4.25 6.86 -22.26
CA ARG A 165 -3.58 7.11 -23.54
C ARG A 165 -4.16 6.31 -24.71
N THR A 166 -4.74 5.13 -24.45
CA THR A 166 -5.32 4.28 -25.49
C THR A 166 -6.46 4.98 -26.25
N TYR A 167 -7.10 5.99 -25.66
CA TYR A 167 -8.15 6.80 -26.30
C TYR A 167 -7.64 7.73 -27.41
N PHE A 168 -6.32 7.82 -27.62
CA PHE A 168 -5.72 8.46 -28.79
C PHE A 168 -5.49 7.49 -29.96
N ASP A 169 -5.66 6.18 -29.76
CA ASP A 169 -5.52 5.18 -30.82
C ASP A 169 -6.74 5.25 -31.76
N THR A 170 -6.51 5.73 -32.98
CA THR A 170 -7.58 5.89 -33.98
C THR A 170 -8.04 4.58 -34.62
N ASP A 171 -7.24 3.51 -34.51
CA ASP A 171 -7.61 2.19 -35.02
C ASP A 171 -8.62 1.51 -34.09
N ILE A 172 -8.52 1.79 -32.78
CA ILE A 172 -9.45 1.27 -31.76
C ILE A 172 -10.59 2.25 -31.48
N PHE A 173 -10.29 3.55 -31.36
CA PHE A 173 -11.24 4.62 -31.01
C PHE A 173 -11.23 5.75 -32.06
N PRO A 174 -11.91 5.56 -33.21
CA PRO A 174 -11.98 6.58 -34.25
C PRO A 174 -12.61 7.89 -33.72
N ASP A 175 -11.95 9.02 -33.95
CA ASP A 175 -12.43 10.37 -33.65
C ASP A 175 -12.89 10.62 -32.20
N LEU A 176 -12.34 9.89 -31.22
CA LEU A 176 -12.69 10.08 -29.81
C LEU A 176 -12.05 11.34 -29.19
N THR A 177 -10.81 11.66 -29.57
CA THR A 177 -10.03 12.78 -29.00
C THR A 177 -9.52 13.80 -30.04
N PRO A 178 -10.35 14.26 -31.00
CA PRO A 178 -9.89 15.02 -32.16
C PRO A 178 -9.29 16.38 -31.78
N ASN A 179 -9.86 17.06 -30.78
CA ASN A 179 -9.39 18.37 -30.32
C ASN A 179 -8.03 18.26 -29.59
N LEU A 180 -7.87 17.27 -28.71
CA LEU A 180 -6.60 17.03 -28.02
C LEU A 180 -5.51 16.60 -28.99
N SER A 181 -5.85 15.72 -29.94
CA SER A 181 -4.96 15.28 -31.00
C SER A 181 -4.49 16.45 -31.88
N ALA A 182 -5.40 17.36 -32.27
CA ALA A 182 -5.06 18.55 -33.04
C ALA A 182 -4.14 19.50 -32.24
N LEU A 183 -4.42 19.67 -30.94
CA LEU A 183 -3.59 20.51 -30.06
C LEU A 183 -2.16 19.99 -29.98
N ILE A 184 -1.98 18.67 -29.76
CA ILE A 184 -0.67 18.02 -29.72
C ILE A 184 0.04 18.17 -31.07
N LYS A 185 -0.63 17.84 -32.19
CA LYS A 185 -0.06 17.94 -33.55
C LYS A 185 0.34 19.35 -33.94
N SER A 186 -0.35 20.38 -33.41
CA SER A 186 -0.03 21.78 -33.69
C SER A 186 1.30 22.25 -33.08
N GLY A 187 1.90 21.48 -32.16
CA GLY A 187 3.12 21.87 -31.44
C GLY A 187 2.87 22.87 -30.31
N ASN A 188 1.62 23.23 -30.04
CA ASN A 188 1.24 24.15 -28.95
C ASN A 188 1.07 23.45 -27.59
N ALA A 189 1.26 22.13 -27.54
CA ALA A 189 1.21 21.35 -26.31
C ALA A 189 2.48 20.52 -26.14
N ILE A 190 2.90 20.38 -24.89
CA ILE A 190 3.94 19.43 -24.48
C ILE A 190 3.21 18.17 -24.03
N GLU A 191 3.57 17.05 -24.63
CA GLU A 191 2.99 15.75 -24.33
C GLU A 191 4.01 14.88 -23.58
N PHE A 192 3.54 14.23 -22.52
CA PHE A 192 4.28 13.20 -21.80
C PHE A 192 3.64 11.84 -22.09
N THR A 193 4.39 10.94 -22.71
CA THR A 193 3.84 9.68 -23.23
C THR A 193 4.12 8.47 -22.34
N ASN A 194 5.09 8.58 -21.43
CA ASN A 194 5.52 7.51 -20.53
C ASN A 194 5.13 7.82 -19.08
N ILE A 195 3.87 8.20 -18.86
CA ILE A 195 3.31 8.41 -17.53
C ILE A 195 2.74 7.08 -17.03
N ASN A 196 3.12 6.67 -15.82
CA ASN A 196 2.57 5.51 -15.14
C ASN A 196 1.90 5.96 -13.84
N GLN A 197 0.79 5.30 -13.47
CA GLN A 197 0.21 5.45 -12.14
C GLN A 197 1.11 4.79 -11.10
N THR A 198 1.30 5.45 -9.96
CA THR A 198 2.03 4.87 -8.83
C THR A 198 1.06 4.09 -7.94
N THR A 199 1.57 3.17 -7.13
CA THR A 199 0.77 2.53 -6.07
C THR A 199 0.07 3.59 -5.21
N GLY A 200 -1.20 3.39 -4.86
CA GLY A 200 -1.97 4.36 -4.08
C GLY A 200 -2.37 5.64 -4.84
N SER A 201 -2.29 5.68 -6.18
CA SER A 201 -2.76 6.82 -6.98
C SER A 201 -3.83 6.45 -8.01
N ASN A 202 -4.48 5.30 -7.86
CA ASN A 202 -5.31 4.64 -8.89
C ASN A 202 -6.82 4.90 -8.80
N TYR A 203 -7.27 5.66 -7.80
CA TYR A 203 -8.66 6.10 -7.64
C TYR A 203 -8.74 7.64 -7.57
N THR A 204 -9.91 8.23 -7.80
CA THR A 204 -10.05 9.67 -8.12
C THR A 204 -9.40 10.58 -7.08
N ILE A 205 -9.75 10.43 -5.80
CA ILE A 205 -9.20 11.28 -4.74
C ILE A 205 -7.70 11.03 -4.50
N ALA A 206 -7.23 9.81 -4.77
CA ALA A 206 -5.82 9.47 -4.71
C ALA A 206 -5.02 10.19 -5.80
N GLY A 207 -5.51 10.18 -7.04
CA GLY A 207 -4.89 10.91 -8.14
C GLY A 207 -4.86 12.42 -7.89
N LEU A 208 -5.94 12.99 -7.35
CA LEU A 208 -5.98 14.39 -6.93
C LEU A 208 -4.93 14.68 -5.85
N THR A 209 -4.84 13.85 -4.81
CA THR A 209 -3.87 14.01 -3.73
C THR A 209 -2.43 13.88 -4.22
N SER A 210 -2.12 12.86 -5.03
CA SER A 210 -0.80 12.66 -5.61
C SER A 210 -0.37 13.84 -6.48
N THR A 211 -1.27 14.37 -7.30
CA THR A 211 -0.95 15.51 -8.18
C THR A 211 -0.82 16.84 -7.42
N GLN A 212 -1.60 17.04 -6.35
CA GLN A 212 -1.58 18.29 -5.59
C GLN A 212 -0.51 18.31 -4.49
N CYS A 213 -0.24 17.17 -3.86
CA CYS A 213 0.67 17.08 -2.70
C CYS A 213 1.99 16.38 -3.04
N GLY A 214 2.09 15.68 -4.18
CA GLY A 214 3.29 14.94 -4.57
C GLY A 214 3.51 13.65 -3.77
N ILE A 215 2.49 13.17 -3.06
CA ILE A 215 2.52 11.96 -2.23
C ILE A 215 1.30 11.09 -2.54
N PRO A 216 1.45 9.75 -2.64
CA PRO A 216 0.31 8.84 -2.83
C PRO A 216 -0.65 8.91 -1.64
N LEU A 217 -1.92 8.64 -1.90
CA LEU A 217 -2.94 8.54 -0.86
C LEU A 217 -3.21 7.07 -0.56
N PHE A 218 -3.00 6.71 0.69
CA PHE A 218 -3.32 5.39 1.19
C PHE A 218 -4.53 5.48 2.12
N THR A 219 -5.69 5.05 1.64
CA THR A 219 -6.89 4.95 2.47
C THR A 219 -6.93 3.59 3.17
N THR A 220 -7.49 3.58 4.37
CA THR A 220 -7.69 2.39 5.20
C THR A 220 -8.96 1.61 4.82
N SER A 221 -9.82 2.22 4.02
CA SER A 221 -11.06 1.69 3.47
C SER A 221 -10.86 1.49 1.97
N GLY A 222 -10.70 0.24 1.52
CA GLY A 222 -10.53 -0.05 0.10
C GLY A 222 -11.67 0.53 -0.74
N GLY A 223 -11.33 1.40 -1.71
CA GLY A 223 -12.26 2.03 -2.65
C GLY A 223 -12.31 3.57 -2.53
N ASP A 224 -13.26 4.18 -3.24
CA ASP A 224 -13.55 5.63 -3.18
C ASP A 224 -14.19 6.08 -1.85
N SER A 225 -14.44 5.15 -0.92
CA SER A 225 -15.06 5.48 0.37
C SER A 225 -14.01 6.08 1.30
N MET A 226 -14.11 7.40 1.46
CA MET A 226 -13.38 8.19 2.46
C MET A 226 -14.07 8.17 3.83
N GLU A 227 -14.93 7.16 4.11
CA GLU A 227 -15.56 6.98 5.42
C GLU A 227 -14.46 6.92 6.50
N GLY A 228 -14.65 7.71 7.56
CA GLY A 228 -13.82 7.66 8.77
C GLY A 228 -12.65 8.60 8.84
N MET A 229 -12.36 9.35 7.78
CA MET A 229 -11.27 10.32 7.78
C MET A 229 -11.80 11.74 7.65
N ASP A 230 -11.91 12.43 8.79
CA ASP A 230 -12.34 13.83 8.86
C ASP A 230 -11.33 14.78 8.21
N THR A 231 -10.05 14.41 8.18
CA THR A 231 -8.98 15.21 7.56
C THR A 231 -7.84 14.33 7.05
N PHE A 232 -7.27 14.71 5.90
CA PHE A 232 -6.19 13.97 5.23
C PHE A 232 -4.88 14.75 5.30
N TYR A 233 -3.79 14.05 5.61
CA TYR A 233 -2.41 14.57 5.55
C TYR A 233 -2.27 16.03 6.05
N GLN A 234 -2.79 16.34 7.25
CA GLN A 234 -2.78 17.71 7.80
C GLN A 234 -1.38 18.35 7.88
N GLU A 235 -0.33 17.53 7.91
CA GLU A 235 1.06 17.98 7.96
C GLU A 235 1.71 18.13 6.57
N ALA A 236 1.06 17.66 5.50
CA ALA A 236 1.57 17.81 4.14
C ALA A 236 1.39 19.24 3.64
N ILE A 237 2.41 19.76 2.96
CA ILE A 237 2.32 21.05 2.26
C ILE A 237 2.00 20.74 0.80
N CYS A 238 0.77 21.03 0.39
CA CYS A 238 0.33 20.78 -0.98
C CYS A 238 0.44 22.04 -1.85
N LEU A 239 0.31 21.88 -3.16
CA LEU A 239 0.38 22.96 -4.14
C LEU A 239 -0.62 24.09 -3.82
N GLY A 240 -1.83 23.74 -3.38
CA GLY A 240 -2.83 24.71 -2.92
C GLY A 240 -2.31 25.60 -1.79
N ASP A 241 -1.62 25.04 -0.79
CA ASP A 241 -1.07 25.82 0.33
C ASP A 241 0.02 26.78 -0.14
N VAL A 242 0.89 26.31 -1.04
CA VAL A 242 1.95 27.13 -1.64
C VAL A 242 1.35 28.28 -2.44
N LEU A 243 0.36 28.02 -3.29
CA LEU A 243 -0.29 29.04 -4.11
C LEU A 243 -1.08 30.05 -3.26
N LYS A 244 -1.78 29.59 -2.22
CA LYS A 244 -2.48 30.47 -1.27
C LYS A 244 -1.52 31.42 -0.56
N LYS A 245 -0.37 30.90 -0.11
CA LYS A 245 0.70 31.72 0.51
C LYS A 245 1.24 32.80 -0.43
N GLU A 246 1.22 32.53 -1.74
CA GLU A 246 1.60 33.49 -2.79
C GLU A 246 0.45 34.41 -3.24
N ASN A 247 -0.70 34.40 -2.55
CA ASN A 247 -1.92 35.19 -2.82
C ASN A 247 -2.63 34.83 -4.14
N TYR A 248 -2.55 33.57 -4.57
CA TYR A 248 -3.43 33.08 -5.63
C TYR A 248 -4.85 32.86 -5.12
N TYR A 249 -5.84 33.19 -5.96
CA TYR A 249 -7.21 32.75 -5.74
C TYR A 249 -7.32 31.27 -6.16
N LEU A 250 -7.83 30.44 -5.25
CA LEU A 250 -8.00 29.01 -5.48
C LEU A 250 -9.48 28.70 -5.65
N SER A 251 -9.80 27.94 -6.69
CA SER A 251 -11.15 27.46 -6.97
C SER A 251 -11.08 26.02 -7.43
N PHE A 252 -11.98 25.19 -6.91
CA PHE A 252 -12.20 23.82 -7.36
C PHE A 252 -13.61 23.74 -7.93
N LEU A 253 -13.75 23.16 -9.12
CA LEU A 253 -15.03 23.00 -9.80
C LEU A 253 -15.19 21.52 -10.18
N GLN A 254 -16.27 20.90 -9.72
CA GLN A 254 -16.63 19.53 -10.06
C GLN A 254 -18.10 19.47 -10.51
N GLY A 255 -18.40 18.56 -11.43
CA GLY A 255 -19.76 18.36 -11.95
C GLY A 255 -20.58 17.30 -11.22
N SER A 256 -19.95 16.48 -10.39
CA SER A 256 -20.62 15.46 -9.56
C SER A 256 -21.15 16.07 -8.27
N SER A 257 -22.27 15.54 -7.78
CA SER A 257 -22.68 15.71 -6.38
C SER A 257 -21.84 14.77 -5.52
N ILE A 258 -21.13 15.32 -4.55
CA ILE A 258 -20.55 14.61 -3.41
C ILE A 258 -21.64 14.03 -2.52
#